data_AF-A0A960K359-F1
#
_entry.id   AF-A0A960K359-F1
#
_cell.length_a   1.000
_cell.length_b   1.000
_cell.length_c   1.000
_cell.angle_alpha   90.00
_cell.angle_beta   90.00
_cell.angle_gamma   90.00
#
_symmetry.space_group_name_H-M   'P 1'
#
loop_
_entity.id
_entity.type
_entity.pdbx_description
1 polymer ?
#
loop_
_entity_poly.entity_id
_entity_poly.type
_entity_poly.pdbx_seq_one_letter_code
_entity_poly.pdbx_strand_id
1 'polypeptide(L)'
;QQQRLCIARAIAVSPEILLMDEPYGALDHLTRERMQDWLLSVWQQMRKTVLFVTHYIEEAVFLADRIVVLRDSHFVKDIEVPFERPRTEDVRYREQFLSVKHEVLDQMGGLHPSAGAEPR
;
A
#
# COMPACT_ATOMS: atom_id res chain seq x y z
N GLN A 1 -10.43 -16.85 -3.08
CA GLN A 1 -9.81 -17.86 -2.17
C GLN A 1 -8.37 -18.23 -2.58
N GLN A 2 -8.04 -18.31 -3.88
CA GLN A 2 -6.69 -18.64 -4.35
C GLN A 2 -5.59 -17.70 -3.83
N GLN A 3 -5.82 -16.38 -3.84
CA GLN A 3 -4.84 -15.39 -3.37
C GLN A 3 -4.47 -15.59 -1.88
N ARG A 4 -5.47 -15.81 -1.03
CA ARG A 4 -5.28 -16.10 0.40
C ARG A 4 -4.41 -17.34 0.61
N LEU A 5 -4.65 -18.39 -0.18
CA LEU A 5 -3.87 -19.62 -0.14
C LEU A 5 -2.42 -19.38 -0.56
N CYS A 6 -2.18 -18.59 -1.62
CA CYS A 6 -0.83 -18.22 -2.05
C CYS A 6 -0.05 -17.49 -0.95
N ILE A 7 -0.67 -16.48 -0.33
CA ILE A 7 -0.05 -15.72 0.78
C ILE A 7 0.19 -16.64 1.99
N ALA A 8 -0.80 -17.44 2.38
CA ALA A 8 -0.65 -18.38 3.50
C ALA A 8 0.48 -19.40 3.26
N ARG A 9 0.64 -19.89 2.03
CA ARG A 9 1.75 -20.79 1.65
C ARG A 9 3.10 -20.09 1.73
N ALA A 10 3.22 -18.85 1.25
CA ALA A 10 4.44 -18.06 1.36
C ALA A 10 4.81 -17.80 2.83
N ILE A 11 3.81 -17.62 3.67
CA ILE A 11 3.96 -17.43 5.12
C ILE A 11 4.32 -18.73 5.86
N ALA A 12 3.78 -19.87 5.44
CA ALA A 12 3.94 -21.15 6.13
C ALA A 12 5.40 -21.60 6.27
N VAL A 13 6.28 -21.16 5.36
CA VAL A 13 7.73 -21.42 5.43
C VAL A 13 8.47 -20.46 6.39
N SER A 14 7.74 -19.66 7.16
CA SER A 14 8.24 -18.73 8.18
C SER A 14 9.37 -17.81 7.69
N PRO A 15 9.20 -17.14 6.53
CA PRO A 15 10.27 -16.34 5.96
C PRO A 15 10.65 -15.17 6.88
N GLU A 16 11.87 -14.65 6.73
CA GLU A 16 12.28 -13.40 7.38
C GLU A 16 11.64 -12.19 6.69
N ILE A 17 11.55 -12.23 5.35
CA ILE A 17 10.98 -11.19 4.50
C ILE A 17 9.95 -11.81 3.56
N LEU A 18 8.75 -11.22 3.51
CA LEU A 18 7.71 -11.55 2.55
C LEU A 18 7.68 -10.49 1.43
N LEU A 19 7.87 -10.93 0.19
CA LEU A 19 7.77 -10.08 -1.01
C LEU A 19 6.45 -10.35 -1.73
N MET A 20 5.72 -9.30 -2.10
CA MET A 20 4.45 -9.43 -2.83
C MET A 20 4.37 -8.41 -3.96
N ASP A 21 4.17 -8.88 -5.19
CA ASP A 21 3.93 -8.01 -6.35
C ASP A 21 2.44 -8.02 -6.67
N GLU A 22 1.80 -6.85 -6.63
CA GLU A 22 0.38 -6.63 -6.87
C GLU A 22 -0.55 -7.65 -6.15
N PRO A 23 -0.43 -7.80 -4.80
CA PRO A 23 -1.10 -8.87 -4.06
C PRO A 23 -2.63 -8.87 -4.12
N TYR A 24 -3.26 -7.77 -4.53
CA TYR A 24 -4.72 -7.63 -4.56
C TYR A 24 -5.29 -7.14 -5.90
N GLY A 25 -4.45 -7.02 -6.95
CA GLY A 25 -4.86 -6.42 -8.22
C GLY A 25 -6.02 -7.15 -8.91
N ALA A 26 -6.14 -8.47 -8.73
CA ALA A 26 -7.20 -9.28 -9.33
C ALA A 26 -8.48 -9.40 -8.47
N LEU A 27 -8.55 -8.72 -7.32
CA LEU A 27 -9.69 -8.82 -6.39
C LEU A 27 -10.64 -7.63 -6.57
N ASP A 28 -11.94 -7.90 -6.47
CA ASP A 28 -12.95 -6.85 -6.30
C ASP A 28 -12.76 -6.10 -4.97
N HIS A 29 -13.35 -4.92 -4.87
CA HIS A 29 -13.17 -4.01 -3.73
C HIS A 29 -13.43 -4.66 -2.37
N LEU A 30 -14.59 -5.31 -2.20
CA LEU A 30 -14.98 -5.91 -0.93
C LEU A 30 -14.07 -7.10 -0.56
N THR A 31 -13.71 -7.92 -1.54
CA THR A 31 -12.79 -9.03 -1.32
C THR A 31 -11.38 -8.54 -0.99
N ARG A 32 -10.95 -7.43 -1.60
CA ARG A 32 -9.67 -6.78 -1.33
C ARG A 32 -9.58 -6.27 0.09
N GLU A 33 -10.56 -5.51 0.57
CA GLU A 33 -10.60 -5.01 1.96
C GLU A 33 -10.48 -6.14 2.96
N ARG A 34 -11.30 -7.20 2.79
CA ARG A 34 -11.23 -8.39 3.65
C ARG A 34 -9.86 -9.08 3.64
N MET A 35 -9.17 -9.06 2.50
CA MET A 35 -7.83 -9.63 2.39
C MET A 35 -6.78 -8.74 3.05
N GLN A 36 -6.92 -7.42 2.97
CA GLN A 36 -6.05 -6.45 3.64
C GLN A 36 -6.16 -6.61 5.15
N ASP A 37 -7.38 -6.67 5.70
CA ASP A 37 -7.62 -6.93 7.12
C ASP A 37 -7.02 -8.26 7.58
N TRP A 38 -7.23 -9.31 6.77
CA TRP A 38 -6.65 -10.61 7.05
C TRP A 38 -5.12 -10.55 7.06
N LEU A 39 -4.48 -9.91 6.08
CA LEU A 39 -3.03 -9.77 6.05
C LEU A 39 -2.52 -9.01 7.28
N LEU A 40 -3.17 -7.91 7.67
CA LEU A 40 -2.83 -7.16 8.88
C LEU A 40 -2.90 -8.04 10.13
N SER A 41 -3.96 -8.84 10.27
CA SER A 41 -4.13 -9.74 11.42
C SER A 41 -3.01 -10.78 11.51
N VAL A 42 -2.62 -11.34 10.36
CA VAL A 42 -1.56 -12.35 10.26
C VAL A 42 -0.19 -11.72 10.50
N TRP A 43 0.05 -10.53 9.96
CA TRP A 43 1.27 -9.77 10.19
C TRP A 43 1.44 -9.39 11.67
N GLN A 44 0.36 -8.96 12.34
CA GLN A 44 0.40 -8.65 13.78
C GLN A 44 0.85 -9.84 14.63
N GLN A 45 0.49 -11.06 14.22
CA GLN A 45 0.88 -12.29 14.92
C GLN A 45 2.35 -12.67 14.69
N MET A 46 2.85 -12.48 13.46
CA MET A 46 4.19 -12.97 13.09
C MET A 46 5.29 -11.92 13.13
N ARG A 47 4.94 -10.63 13.05
CA ARG A 47 5.85 -9.46 13.02
C ARG A 47 7.01 -9.60 12.04
N LYS A 48 6.76 -10.17 10.86
CA LYS A 48 7.76 -10.33 9.79
C LYS A 48 7.88 -9.06 8.96
N THR A 49 9.01 -8.86 8.30
CA THR A 49 9.17 -7.76 7.34
C THR A 49 8.38 -8.10 6.08
N VAL A 50 7.57 -7.16 5.61
CA VAL A 50 6.77 -7.29 4.39
C VAL A 50 7.14 -6.15 3.44
N LEU A 51 7.51 -6.48 2.21
CA LEU A 51 7.63 -5.52 1.12
C LEU A 51 6.59 -5.91 0.07
N PHE A 52 5.74 -4.96 -0.32
CA PHE A 52 4.82 -5.18 -1.40
C PHE A 52 4.82 -4.00 -2.37
N VAL A 53 4.55 -4.30 -3.63
CA VAL A 53 4.39 -3.33 -4.72
C VAL A 53 2.91 -3.29 -5.08
N THR A 54 2.36 -2.08 -5.17
CA THR A 54 0.97 -1.85 -5.54
C THR A 54 0.86 -0.51 -6.28
N HIS A 55 -0.06 -0.45 -7.23
CA HIS A 55 -0.52 0.82 -7.83
C HIS A 55 -1.73 1.42 -7.10
N TYR A 56 -2.26 0.75 -6.07
CA TYR A 56 -3.39 1.26 -5.29
C TYR A 56 -2.91 2.09 -4.09
N ILE A 57 -3.04 3.41 -4.19
CA ILE A 57 -2.57 4.35 -3.16
C ILE A 57 -3.19 4.06 -1.78
N GLU A 58 -4.50 3.82 -1.72
CA GLU A 58 -5.17 3.57 -0.43
C GLU A 58 -4.65 2.32 0.29
N GLU A 59 -4.28 1.29 -0.47
CA GLU A 59 -3.65 0.09 0.08
C GLU A 59 -2.29 0.42 0.68
N ALA A 60 -1.46 1.17 -0.05
CA ALA A 60 -0.14 1.57 0.42
C ALA A 60 -0.24 2.37 1.74
N VAL A 61 -1.15 3.35 1.80
CA VAL A 61 -1.36 4.16 3.01
C VAL A 61 -1.91 3.32 4.17
N PHE A 62 -2.83 2.39 3.90
CA PHE A 62 -3.44 1.58 4.95
C PHE A 62 -2.50 0.50 5.51
N LEU A 63 -1.74 -0.17 4.65
CA LEU A 63 -0.94 -1.33 5.04
C LEU A 63 0.50 -1.00 5.42
N ALA A 64 1.12 0.02 4.84
CA ALA A 64 2.56 0.23 4.97
C ALA A 64 2.92 1.11 6.17
N ASP A 65 4.03 0.82 6.83
CA ASP A 65 4.65 1.75 7.78
C ASP A 65 5.48 2.82 7.04
N ARG A 66 5.92 2.50 5.82
CA ARG A 66 6.73 3.37 4.96
C ARG A 66 6.39 3.13 3.49
N ILE A 67 6.24 4.20 2.70
CA ILE A 67 5.90 4.14 1.27
C ILE A 67 7.06 4.71 0.46
N VAL A 68 7.62 3.88 -0.42
CA VAL A 68 8.63 4.32 -1.39
C VAL A 68 7.94 4.54 -2.73
N VAL A 69 7.93 5.79 -3.19
CA VAL A 69 7.32 6.17 -4.47
C VAL A 69 8.35 6.05 -5.58
N LEU A 70 8.01 5.28 -6.60
CA LEU A 70 8.75 5.17 -7.85
C LEU A 70 7.96 5.83 -8.98
N ARG A 71 8.62 6.63 -9.81
CA ARG A 71 8.05 7.24 -11.03
C ARG A 71 9.05 7.10 -12.17
N ASP A 72 8.59 6.63 -13.32
CA ASP A 72 9.44 6.36 -14.49
C ASP A 72 10.67 5.51 -14.14
N SER A 73 10.50 4.51 -13.27
CA SER A 73 11.55 3.63 -12.74
C SER A 73 12.62 4.32 -11.88
N HIS A 74 12.39 5.57 -11.46
CA HIS A 74 13.28 6.31 -10.57
C HIS A 74 12.65 6.48 -9.18
N PHE A 75 13.50 6.45 -8.15
CA PHE A 75 13.10 6.85 -6.81
C PHE A 75 12.70 8.32 -6.79
N VAL A 76 11.51 8.61 -6.23
CA VAL A 76 11.00 9.97 -6.08
C VAL A 76 11.03 10.40 -4.62
N LYS A 77 10.43 9.60 -3.74
CA LYS A 77 10.26 9.95 -2.33
C LYS A 77 10.10 8.73 -1.44
N ASP A 78 10.56 8.88 -0.21
CA ASP A 78 10.28 7.98 0.91
C ASP A 78 9.34 8.72 1.88
N ILE A 79 8.15 8.16 2.12
CA ILE A 79 7.08 8.74 2.93
C ILE A 79 6.84 7.84 4.14
N GLU A 80 7.01 8.40 5.34
CA GLU A 80 6.65 7.72 6.58
C GLU A 80 5.14 7.81 6.82
N VAL A 81 4.51 6.69 7.17
CA VAL A 81 3.07 6.63 7.40
C VAL A 81 2.79 6.86 8.90
N PRO A 82 2.09 7.93 9.29
CA PRO A 82 1.97 8.36 10.69
C PRO A 82 0.89 7.60 11.47
N PHE A 83 0.77 6.29 11.24
CA PHE A 83 -0.22 5.43 11.89
C PHE A 83 0.45 4.27 12.62
N GLU A 84 0.28 4.27 13.95
CA GLU A 84 0.66 3.14 14.79
C GLU A 84 -0.19 1.89 14.51
N ARG A 85 0.29 0.74 14.99
CA ARG A 85 -0.39 -0.56 14.91
C ARG A 85 -1.04 -0.86 16.28
N PRO A 86 -2.21 -1.53 16.34
CA PRO A 86 -2.98 -2.09 15.23
C PRO A 86 -3.78 -1.02 14.48
N ARG A 87 -3.83 -1.13 13.15
CA ARG A 87 -4.69 -0.29 12.31
C ARG A 87 -6.05 -0.95 12.15
N THR A 88 -7.10 -0.15 12.28
CA THR A 88 -8.49 -0.51 11.99
C THR A 88 -9.00 0.33 10.83
N GLU A 89 -10.15 -0.04 10.28
CA GLU A 89 -10.83 0.72 9.23
C GLU A 89 -11.05 2.20 9.59
N ASP A 90 -11.17 2.54 10.87
CA ASP A 90 -11.29 3.92 11.35
C ASP A 90 -10.16 4.85 10.88
N VAL A 91 -8.96 4.30 10.63
CA VAL A 91 -7.80 5.06 10.16
C VAL A 91 -8.06 5.69 8.80
N ARG A 92 -8.84 5.04 7.92
CA ARG A 92 -9.13 5.55 6.56
C ARG A 92 -9.93 6.85 6.57
N TYR A 93 -10.69 7.09 7.63
CA TYR A 93 -11.52 8.28 7.80
C TYR A 93 -10.80 9.44 8.47
N ARG A 94 -9.55 9.25 8.90
CA ARG A 94 -8.76 10.30 9.56
C ARG A 94 -8.20 11.29 8.54
N GLU A 95 -8.13 12.56 8.91
CA GLU A 95 -7.57 13.61 8.05
C GLU A 95 -6.12 13.32 7.63
N GLN A 96 -5.31 12.73 8.52
CA GLN A 96 -3.94 12.36 8.19
C GLN A 96 -3.89 11.34 7.05
N PHE A 97 -4.89 10.47 6.91
CA PHE A 97 -4.91 9.45 5.85
C PHE A 97 -5.09 10.10 4.48
N LEU A 98 -6.00 11.06 4.40
CA LEU A 98 -6.20 11.88 3.20
C LEU A 98 -4.94 12.69 2.87
N SER A 99 -4.27 13.25 3.88
CA SER A 99 -3.01 13.98 3.69
C SER A 99 -1.92 13.12 3.05
N VAL A 100 -1.69 11.92 3.57
CA VAL A 100 -0.68 11.00 3.01
C VAL A 100 -1.09 10.51 1.62
N LYS A 101 -2.39 10.22 1.42
CA LYS A 101 -2.92 9.84 0.10
C LYS A 101 -2.66 10.92 -0.95
N HIS A 102 -2.90 12.18 -0.63
CA HIS A 102 -2.59 13.30 -1.53
C HIS A 102 -1.10 13.41 -1.79
N GLU A 103 -0.26 13.31 -0.76
CA GLU A 103 1.19 13.36 -0.93
C GLU A 103 1.71 12.27 -1.87
N VAL A 104 1.24 11.03 -1.70
CA VAL A 104 1.62 9.92 -2.60
C VAL A 104 1.15 10.20 -4.03
N LEU A 105 -0.08 10.69 -4.22
CA LEU A 105 -0.63 11.00 -5.53
C LEU A 105 0.16 12.12 -6.24
N ASP A 106 0.55 13.16 -5.51
CA ASP A 106 1.39 14.25 -6.02
C ASP A 106 2.72 13.69 -6.53
N GLN A 107 3.37 12.82 -5.75
CA GLN A 107 4.64 12.22 -6.13
C GLN A 107 4.51 11.26 -7.33
N MET A 108 3.36 10.61 -7.50
CA MET A 108 3.07 9.80 -8.70
C MET A 108 2.78 10.64 -9.95
N GLY A 109 2.61 11.96 -9.83
CA GLY A 109 2.35 12.88 -10.95
C GLY A 109 0.88 13.23 -11.16
N GLY A 110 0.00 12.92 -10.20
CA GLY A 110 -1.45 13.09 -10.32
C GLY A 110 -1.99 14.52 -10.13
N LEU A 111 -1.16 15.49 -9.72
CA LEU A 111 -1.61 16.83 -9.34
C LEU A 111 -0.70 17.97 -9.80
N HIS A 112 0.00 17.78 -10.93
CA HIS A 112 0.49 18.93 -11.70
C HIS A 112 -0.54 19.28 -12.78
N PRO A 113 -1.27 20.42 -12.70
CA PRO A 113 -1.82 21.00 -13.91
C PRO A 113 -0.64 21.19 -14.86
N SER A 114 -0.79 20.74 -16.10
CA SER A 114 0.19 20.95 -17.16
C SER A 114 0.54 22.42 -17.27
N ALA A 115 1.61 22.83 -16.60
CA ALA A 115 2.25 24.11 -16.84
C ALA A 115 2.90 24.02 -18.22
N GLY A 116 2.27 24.63 -19.22
CA GLY A 116 2.87 24.91 -20.52
C GLY A 116 2.22 24.22 -21.71
N ALA A 117 1.00 24.64 -22.06
CA ALA A 117 0.63 24.76 -23.47
C ALA A 117 0.80 26.23 -23.86
N GLU A 118 2.02 26.64 -24.21
CA GLU A 118 2.23 27.87 -24.97
C GLU A 118 1.81 27.64 -26.42
N PRO A 119 0.94 28.48 -27.01
CA PRO A 119 0.60 28.36 -28.42
C PRO A 119 1.77 28.89 -29.27
N ARG A 120 2.19 28.08 -30.25
CA ARG A 120 2.94 28.58 -31.41
C ARG A 120 2.01 29.24 -32.41
#